data_AF-A0A938R6I6-F1
#
_entry.id   AF-A0A938R6I6-F1
#
_cell.length_a   1.000
_cell.length_b   1.000
_cell.length_c   1.000
_cell.angle_alpha   90.00
_cell.angle_beta   90.00
_cell.angle_gamma   90.00
#
_symmetry.space_group_name_H-M   'P 1'
#
loop_
_entity.id
_entity.type
_entity.pdbx_description
1 polymer ?
#
loop_
_entity_poly.entity_id
_entity_poly.type
_entity_poly.pdbx_seq_one_letter_code
_entity_poly.pdbx_strand_id
1 'polypeptide(L)'
;MRGRAMPGKVIEILEEGSGQIFSKITPNEFREHMREKVKNAWQDKRTDIQKAIQKFVHDGDYLTMGGVSFVRLSMAAVHEMIRQKKRNLNLAAGTRTYDFNLMLDAGCVKNIDCGYITGMEIFGIPYRTRKNAEKMISSGEMGISEYDNASMAWRHKAAAMGIPFLPIRNMMGADGFKHSAAKKIRCPFTDEELILVPAIYADVCIIHVHRCDIYGNAQIEGALNEDIGKSKSAKRLIITTENIIDTDEIRLAPDRTLIPCFYVDAVVHIPYGTHPTNMPGMYYVDIDHMKEYVASARDQSSLEEYYDKYIFGVKDFGEYLEKVGGKEKLRYLEDLEHLRVR
;
A
#
# COMPACT_ATOMS: atom_id res chain seq x y z
N MET A 1 -36.78 -45.03 1.72
CA MET A 1 -36.54 -44.21 2.92
C MET A 1 -35.83 -42.94 2.50
N ARG A 2 -36.50 -41.79 2.61
CA ARG A 2 -35.89 -40.48 2.36
C ARG A 2 -34.84 -40.25 3.45
N GLY A 3 -33.56 -40.15 3.05
CA GLY A 3 -32.49 -39.79 3.97
C GLY A 3 -32.80 -38.45 4.61
N ARG A 4 -32.93 -38.42 5.94
CA ARG A 4 -32.94 -37.18 6.71
C ARG A 4 -31.62 -36.48 6.41
N ALA A 5 -31.67 -35.31 5.77
CA ALA A 5 -30.53 -34.41 5.74
C ALA A 5 -30.14 -34.15 7.20
N MET A 6 -28.90 -34.50 7.58
CA MET A 6 -28.37 -34.10 8.88
C MET A 6 -28.39 -32.58 8.92
N PRO A 7 -28.82 -31.94 10.04
CA PRO A 7 -28.67 -30.50 10.18
C PRO A 7 -27.19 -30.18 9.96
N GLY A 8 -26.91 -29.39 8.93
CA GLY A 8 -25.54 -29.11 8.51
C GLY A 8 -24.74 -28.58 9.69
N LYS A 9 -23.59 -29.17 9.98
CA LYS A 9 -22.66 -28.62 10.97
C LYS A 9 -22.19 -27.25 10.43
N VAL A 10 -22.69 -26.17 11.02
CA VAL A 10 -22.30 -24.79 10.68
C VAL A 10 -21.09 -24.42 11.55
N ILE A 11 -20.16 -23.62 11.01
CA ILE A 11 -19.10 -23.01 11.82
C ILE A 11 -19.78 -21.99 12.75
N GLU A 12 -19.68 -22.23 14.06
CA GLU A 12 -20.23 -21.35 15.08
C GLU A 12 -19.42 -20.04 15.14
N ILE A 13 -20.10 -18.90 14.99
CA ILE A 13 -19.54 -17.57 15.23
C ILE A 13 -19.80 -17.22 16.69
N LEU A 14 -18.74 -17.05 17.46
CA LEU A 14 -18.78 -16.79 18.90
C LEU A 14 -18.86 -15.28 19.19
N GLU A 15 -18.17 -14.46 18.38
CA GLU A 15 -18.08 -13.02 18.55
C GLU A 15 -17.73 -12.36 17.21
N GLU A 16 -18.15 -11.11 16.99
CA GLU A 16 -17.83 -10.31 15.80
C GLU A 16 -17.30 -8.94 16.22
N GLY A 17 -16.26 -8.46 15.52
CA GLY A 17 -15.79 -7.09 15.67
C GLY A 17 -16.75 -6.06 15.04
N SER A 18 -16.62 -4.80 15.45
CA SER A 18 -17.48 -3.69 15.00
C SER A 18 -17.03 -3.00 13.71
N GLY A 19 -15.85 -3.36 13.20
CA GLY A 19 -15.28 -2.80 11.98
C GLY A 19 -16.01 -3.25 10.71
N GLN A 20 -15.76 -2.53 9.62
CA GLN A 20 -16.37 -2.75 8.32
C GLN A 20 -15.39 -3.44 7.36
N ILE A 21 -15.93 -4.19 6.39
CA ILE A 21 -15.16 -4.74 5.27
C ILE A 21 -15.25 -3.75 4.10
N PHE A 22 -14.13 -3.12 3.75
CA PHE A 22 -14.09 -2.15 2.65
C PHE A 22 -13.84 -2.78 1.28
N SER A 23 -13.21 -3.97 1.22
CA SER A 23 -13.09 -4.74 -0.01
C SER A 23 -14.46 -5.20 -0.50
N LYS A 24 -14.75 -4.96 -1.77
CA LYS A 24 -16.00 -5.39 -2.43
C LYS A 24 -15.80 -6.60 -3.35
N ILE A 25 -14.57 -7.09 -3.47
CA ILE A 25 -14.19 -8.09 -4.47
C ILE A 25 -14.22 -9.48 -3.82
N THR A 26 -14.99 -10.37 -4.42
CA THR A 26 -15.00 -11.79 -4.02
C THR A 26 -13.81 -12.55 -4.63
N PRO A 27 -13.40 -13.69 -4.03
CA PRO A 27 -12.37 -14.54 -4.62
C PRO A 27 -12.66 -14.97 -6.08
N ASN A 28 -13.94 -15.21 -6.42
CA ASN A 28 -14.33 -15.65 -7.76
C ASN A 28 -14.20 -14.52 -8.79
N GLU A 29 -14.72 -13.33 -8.48
CA GLU A 29 -14.56 -12.15 -9.36
C GLU A 29 -13.09 -11.80 -9.57
N PHE A 30 -12.27 -11.93 -8.52
CA PHE A 30 -10.83 -11.74 -8.63
C PHE A 30 -10.20 -12.75 -9.58
N ARG A 31 -10.53 -14.03 -9.46
CA ARG A 31 -10.01 -15.10 -10.33
C ARG A 31 -10.42 -14.92 -11.79
N GLU A 32 -11.65 -14.48 -12.04
CA GLU A 32 -12.13 -14.17 -13.39
C GLU A 32 -11.34 -13.00 -14.00
N HIS A 33 -11.17 -11.91 -13.24
CA HIS A 33 -10.35 -10.77 -13.67
C HIS A 33 -8.92 -11.19 -14.02
N MET A 34 -8.27 -11.98 -13.15
CA MET A 34 -6.89 -12.43 -13.37
C MET A 34 -6.76 -13.35 -14.59
N ARG A 35 -7.78 -14.16 -14.90
CA ARG A 35 -7.82 -15.03 -16.09
C ARG A 35 -7.82 -14.23 -17.39
N GLU A 36 -8.48 -13.08 -17.41
CA GLU A 36 -8.47 -12.21 -18.60
C GLU A 36 -7.16 -11.42 -18.68
N LYS A 37 -6.68 -10.90 -17.54
CA LYS A 37 -5.45 -10.11 -17.45
C LYS A 37 -4.20 -10.86 -17.93
N VAL A 38 -4.03 -12.14 -17.56
CA VAL A 38 -2.84 -12.93 -17.91
C VAL A 38 -2.64 -13.07 -19.43
N LYS A 39 -3.69 -12.90 -20.24
CA LYS A 39 -3.59 -12.91 -21.71
C LYS A 39 -2.69 -11.79 -22.25
N ASN A 40 -2.54 -10.70 -21.50
CA ASN A 40 -1.69 -9.56 -21.85
C ASN A 40 -0.36 -9.55 -21.06
N ALA A 41 0.03 -10.67 -20.44
CA ALA A 41 1.19 -10.72 -19.54
C ALA A 41 2.51 -10.25 -20.20
N TRP A 42 2.71 -10.58 -21.48
CA TRP A 42 3.95 -10.36 -22.23
C TRP A 42 3.87 -9.19 -23.22
N GLN A 43 3.07 -8.16 -22.91
CA GLN A 43 3.03 -6.91 -23.67
C GLN A 43 3.91 -5.85 -23.00
N ASP A 44 4.44 -4.90 -23.79
CA ASP A 44 5.12 -3.72 -23.25
C ASP A 44 4.12 -2.90 -22.43
N LYS A 45 4.40 -2.73 -21.13
CA LYS A 45 3.53 -2.04 -20.17
C LYS A 45 4.11 -0.70 -19.73
N ARG A 46 5.17 -0.23 -20.38
CA ARG A 46 5.78 1.05 -20.04
C ARG A 46 4.82 2.20 -20.28
N THR A 47 4.74 3.09 -19.31
CA THR A 47 3.97 4.32 -19.37
C THR A 47 4.57 5.36 -18.41
N ASP A 48 4.15 6.62 -18.55
CA ASP A 48 4.41 7.65 -17.55
C ASP A 48 3.44 7.55 -16.35
N ILE A 49 3.83 8.14 -15.21
CA ILE A 49 3.08 8.07 -13.95
C ILE A 49 1.68 8.70 -14.07
N GLN A 50 1.56 9.80 -14.81
CA GLN A 50 0.30 10.52 -15.01
C GLN A 50 -0.73 9.61 -15.67
N LYS A 51 -0.38 8.98 -16.80
CA LYS A 51 -1.25 8.03 -17.51
C LYS A 51 -1.53 6.79 -16.68
N ALA A 52 -0.53 6.27 -15.94
CA ALA A 52 -0.73 5.09 -15.09
C ALA A 52 -1.80 5.36 -14.01
N ILE A 53 -1.67 6.46 -13.27
CA ILE A 53 -2.63 6.84 -12.22
C ILE A 53 -3.99 7.17 -12.82
N GLN A 54 -4.04 7.89 -13.95
CA GLN A 54 -5.30 8.22 -14.62
C GLN A 54 -6.07 6.95 -15.05
N LYS A 55 -5.35 5.97 -15.60
CA LYS A 55 -5.95 4.76 -16.17
C LYS A 55 -6.31 3.71 -15.12
N PHE A 56 -5.50 3.54 -14.07
CA PHE A 56 -5.61 2.38 -13.17
C PHE A 56 -6.05 2.72 -11.75
N VAL A 57 -6.15 4.01 -11.39
CA VAL A 57 -6.68 4.45 -10.09
C VAL A 57 -7.95 5.25 -10.30
N HIS A 58 -9.02 4.83 -9.64
CA HIS A 58 -10.34 5.44 -9.71
C HIS A 58 -10.82 5.85 -8.33
N ASP A 59 -11.69 6.86 -8.28
CA ASP A 59 -12.31 7.26 -7.02
C ASP A 59 -13.14 6.11 -6.46
N GLY A 60 -13.08 5.88 -5.16
CA GLY A 60 -13.75 4.75 -4.53
C GLY A 60 -12.98 3.43 -4.53
N ASP A 61 -11.84 3.34 -5.23
CA ASP A 61 -11.03 2.12 -5.27
C ASP A 61 -10.55 1.73 -3.86
N TYR A 62 -10.45 0.42 -3.62
CA TYR A 62 -9.70 -0.13 -2.50
C TYR A 62 -8.23 -0.30 -2.89
N LEU A 63 -7.39 0.59 -2.38
CA LEU A 63 -5.97 0.75 -2.72
C LEU A 63 -5.07 0.12 -1.63
N THR A 64 -4.03 -0.58 -2.07
CA THR A 64 -2.91 -0.99 -1.21
C THR A 64 -1.58 -0.55 -1.81
N MET A 65 -0.59 -0.24 -0.96
CA MET A 65 0.71 0.25 -1.41
C MET A 65 1.84 -0.54 -0.79
N GLY A 66 2.89 -0.78 -1.59
CA GLY A 66 4.11 -1.46 -1.17
C GLY A 66 4.98 -0.62 -0.24
N GLY A 67 6.14 -1.16 0.13
CA GLY A 67 7.04 -0.53 1.10
C GLY A 67 6.51 -0.63 2.53
N VAL A 68 7.17 0.02 3.48
CA VAL A 68 6.75 0.10 4.90
C VAL A 68 7.46 1.27 5.58
N SER A 69 6.81 1.94 6.54
CA SER A 69 7.47 3.04 7.29
C SER A 69 8.07 4.05 6.31
N PHE A 70 9.38 4.33 6.35
CA PHE A 70 10.10 5.16 5.39
C PHE A 70 10.90 4.37 4.36
N VAL A 71 10.48 3.17 4.00
CA VAL A 71 11.21 2.28 3.10
C VAL A 71 10.34 1.96 1.90
N ARG A 72 10.78 2.39 0.70
CA ARG A 72 10.16 2.11 -0.60
C ARG A 72 8.70 2.54 -0.74
N LEU A 73 8.30 3.62 -0.06
CA LEU A 73 6.97 4.19 -0.31
C LEU A 73 6.92 4.72 -1.74
N SER A 74 5.85 4.44 -2.49
CA SER A 74 5.70 4.85 -3.90
C SER A 74 5.31 6.33 -4.00
N MET A 75 6.17 7.23 -3.54
CA MET A 75 5.88 8.65 -3.35
C MET A 75 5.53 9.38 -4.64
N ALA A 76 6.18 9.03 -5.76
CA ALA A 76 5.80 9.56 -7.06
C ALA A 76 4.32 9.31 -7.41
N ALA A 77 3.81 8.13 -7.08
CA ALA A 77 2.40 7.79 -7.27
C ALA A 77 1.50 8.55 -6.28
N VAL A 78 1.93 8.72 -5.03
CA VAL A 78 1.20 9.52 -4.03
C VAL A 78 1.02 10.96 -4.51
N HIS A 79 2.10 11.61 -4.94
CA HIS A 79 2.07 12.98 -5.47
C HIS A 79 1.12 13.09 -6.66
N GLU A 80 1.18 12.12 -7.58
CA GLU A 80 0.34 12.14 -8.77
C GLU A 80 -1.14 11.87 -8.46
N MET A 81 -1.47 10.97 -7.51
CA MET A 81 -2.85 10.77 -7.05
C MET A 81 -3.43 12.05 -6.42
N ILE A 82 -2.63 12.76 -5.62
CA ILE A 82 -3.03 14.02 -5.00
C ILE A 82 -3.23 15.11 -6.07
N ARG A 83 -2.30 15.24 -7.00
CA ARG A 83 -2.37 16.18 -8.13
C ARG A 83 -3.61 15.97 -8.99
N GLN A 84 -3.92 14.71 -9.31
CA GLN A 84 -5.12 14.35 -10.06
C GLN A 84 -6.41 14.42 -9.22
N LYS A 85 -6.30 14.80 -7.95
CA LYS A 85 -7.39 14.92 -6.99
C LYS A 85 -8.22 13.64 -6.92
N LYS A 86 -7.57 12.47 -6.84
CA LYS A 86 -8.28 11.22 -6.55
C LYS A 86 -9.00 11.36 -5.20
N ARG A 87 -10.22 10.87 -5.12
CA ARG A 87 -11.09 11.00 -3.94
C ARG A 87 -11.71 9.66 -3.56
N ASN A 88 -12.22 9.64 -2.34
CA ASN A 88 -12.99 8.52 -1.82
C ASN A 88 -12.24 7.18 -1.79
N LEU A 89 -10.91 7.19 -1.74
CA LEU A 89 -10.11 5.97 -1.73
C LEU A 89 -10.27 5.23 -0.39
N ASN A 90 -10.39 3.92 -0.47
CA ASN A 90 -10.37 3.04 0.69
C ASN A 90 -8.95 2.46 0.79
N LEU A 91 -8.29 2.57 1.94
CA LEU A 91 -6.90 2.14 2.07
C LEU A 91 -6.77 0.85 2.88
N ALA A 92 -6.10 -0.15 2.30
CA ALA A 92 -5.52 -1.26 3.03
C ALA A 92 -4.16 -0.83 3.62
N ALA A 93 -4.21 0.02 4.64
CA ALA A 93 -3.05 0.65 5.24
C ALA A 93 -2.49 -0.27 6.33
N GLY A 94 -1.56 -1.18 5.99
CA GLY A 94 -0.79 -1.94 6.98
C GLY A 94 -0.01 -1.02 7.94
N THR A 95 1.32 -1.00 7.86
CA THR A 95 2.11 0.07 8.50
C THR A 95 2.37 1.17 7.47
N ARG A 96 1.69 2.31 7.59
CA ARG A 96 1.81 3.50 6.71
C ARG A 96 2.18 4.74 7.51
N THR A 97 2.89 5.66 6.89
CA THR A 97 3.40 6.87 7.58
C THR A 97 3.20 8.09 6.69
N TYR A 98 4.26 8.58 6.07
CA TYR A 98 4.28 9.78 5.25
C TYR A 98 3.32 9.70 4.05
N ASP A 99 3.27 8.56 3.36
CA ASP A 99 2.37 8.32 2.23
C ASP A 99 0.89 8.50 2.62
N PHE A 100 0.46 7.82 3.69
CA PHE A 100 -0.89 7.95 4.21
C PHE A 100 -1.20 9.37 4.67
N ASN A 101 -0.27 10.01 5.37
CA ASN A 101 -0.47 11.35 5.90
C ASN A 101 -0.71 12.36 4.77
N LEU A 102 0.09 12.27 3.69
CA LEU A 102 -0.10 13.12 2.53
C LEU A 102 -1.47 12.93 1.88
N MET A 103 -1.87 11.67 1.71
CA MET A 103 -3.15 11.35 1.08
C MET A 103 -4.36 11.77 1.92
N LEU A 104 -4.29 11.58 3.24
CA LEU A 104 -5.36 11.94 4.16
C LEU A 104 -5.59 13.45 4.15
N ASP A 105 -4.53 14.24 4.36
CA ASP A 105 -4.64 15.70 4.47
C ASP A 105 -5.00 16.35 3.13
N ALA A 106 -4.64 15.73 2.00
CA ALA A 106 -5.08 16.16 0.66
C ALA A 106 -6.54 15.75 0.32
N GLY A 107 -7.25 15.09 1.24
CA GLY A 107 -8.65 14.68 1.09
C GLY A 107 -8.85 13.48 0.16
N CYS A 108 -7.83 12.64 -0.05
CA CYS A 108 -7.94 11.49 -0.95
C CYS A 108 -8.66 10.29 -0.30
N VAL A 109 -8.57 10.16 1.03
CA VAL A 109 -8.96 8.96 1.78
C VAL A 109 -10.38 9.06 2.33
N LYS A 110 -11.16 7.97 2.22
CA LYS A 110 -12.52 7.84 2.75
C LYS A 110 -12.66 6.76 3.79
N ASN A 111 -11.99 5.62 3.65
CA ASN A 111 -12.02 4.58 4.68
C ASN A 111 -10.65 3.92 4.80
N ILE A 112 -10.40 3.27 5.93
CA ILE A 112 -9.12 2.65 6.20
C ILE A 112 -9.24 1.35 7.00
N ASP A 113 -8.60 0.30 6.47
CA ASP A 113 -8.14 -0.81 7.31
C ASP A 113 -6.72 -0.46 7.78
N CYS A 114 -6.52 -0.27 9.08
CA CYS A 114 -5.25 0.21 9.62
C CYS A 114 -4.53 -0.84 10.50
N GLY A 115 -3.21 -0.94 10.32
CA GLY A 115 -2.29 -1.60 11.26
C GLY A 115 -1.54 -0.62 12.14
N TYR A 116 -0.91 0.36 11.50
CA TYR A 116 -0.23 1.50 12.11
C TYR A 116 -0.28 2.66 11.12
N ILE A 117 -0.78 3.82 11.57
CA ILE A 117 -0.92 5.02 10.75
C ILE A 117 -0.53 6.27 11.51
N THR A 118 -0.36 7.36 10.76
CA THR A 118 -0.10 8.72 11.24
C THR A 118 1.28 8.94 11.85
N GLY A 119 1.79 8.00 12.65
CA GLY A 119 3.13 8.09 13.20
C GLY A 119 4.20 8.11 12.12
N MET A 120 5.26 8.86 12.40
CA MET A 120 6.45 9.04 11.58
C MET A 120 7.71 8.65 12.38
N GLU A 121 7.60 7.60 13.20
CA GLU A 121 8.68 7.00 13.97
C GLU A 121 9.48 8.04 14.76
N ILE A 122 10.73 8.32 14.37
CA ILE A 122 11.63 9.27 15.03
C ILE A 122 11.13 10.72 14.95
N PHE A 123 10.24 11.04 14.00
CA PHE A 123 9.68 12.38 13.82
C PHE A 123 8.38 12.59 14.60
N GLY A 124 7.88 11.57 15.30
CA GLY A 124 6.66 11.66 16.11
C GLY A 124 5.38 11.61 15.27
N ILE A 125 4.31 12.23 15.75
CA ILE A 125 3.00 12.22 15.10
C ILE A 125 2.71 13.64 14.59
N PRO A 126 2.51 13.85 13.26
CA PRO A 126 2.12 15.15 12.72
C PRO A 126 0.80 15.62 13.33
N TYR A 127 0.83 16.77 13.99
CA TYR A 127 -0.29 17.24 14.82
C TYR A 127 -1.56 17.47 13.99
N ARG A 128 -1.43 18.09 12.80
CA ARG A 128 -2.57 18.39 11.94
C ARG A 128 -3.18 17.14 11.33
N THR A 129 -2.35 16.25 10.80
CA THR A 129 -2.81 14.97 10.24
C THR A 129 -3.58 14.14 11.27
N ARG A 130 -3.06 14.03 12.49
CA ARG A 130 -3.77 13.34 13.58
C ARG A 130 -5.13 13.98 13.86
N LYS A 131 -5.17 15.32 13.97
CA LYS A 131 -6.42 16.04 14.25
C LYS A 131 -7.45 15.92 13.13
N ASN A 132 -6.99 15.88 11.87
CA ASN A 132 -7.84 15.63 10.71
C ASN A 132 -8.42 14.21 10.75
N ALA A 133 -7.59 13.20 11.02
CA ALA A 133 -8.05 11.82 11.19
C ALA A 133 -9.09 11.69 12.32
N GLU A 134 -8.78 12.21 13.52
CA GLU A 134 -9.70 12.20 14.68
C GLU A 134 -11.05 12.84 14.33
N LYS A 135 -11.02 13.98 13.63
CA LYS A 135 -12.23 14.71 13.23
C LYS A 135 -13.06 13.91 12.23
N MET A 136 -12.43 13.35 11.19
CA MET A 136 -13.12 12.58 10.16
C MET A 136 -13.72 11.28 10.73
N ILE A 137 -13.02 10.61 11.65
CA ILE A 137 -13.54 9.40 12.32
C ILE A 137 -14.73 9.76 13.22
N SER A 138 -14.59 10.77 14.07
CA SER A 138 -15.65 11.15 15.04
C SER A 138 -16.90 11.75 14.39
N SER A 139 -16.76 12.36 13.20
CA SER A 139 -17.90 12.83 12.41
C SER A 139 -18.57 11.74 11.56
N GLY A 140 -17.99 10.53 11.50
CA GLY A 140 -18.43 9.47 10.60
C GLY A 140 -18.10 9.70 9.12
N GLU A 141 -17.26 10.69 8.81
CA GLU A 141 -16.80 10.96 7.46
C GLU A 141 -15.80 9.91 6.98
N MET A 142 -14.99 9.35 7.88
CA MET A 142 -14.05 8.26 7.60
C MET A 142 -14.37 7.01 8.40
N GLY A 143 -14.59 5.89 7.71
CA GLY A 143 -14.68 4.57 8.33
C GLY A 143 -13.30 4.01 8.67
N ILE A 144 -13.19 3.33 9.81
CA ILE A 144 -11.95 2.72 10.29
C ILE A 144 -12.21 1.29 10.76
N SER A 145 -11.31 0.38 10.40
CA SER A 145 -11.25 -0.98 10.90
C SER A 145 -9.81 -1.28 11.32
N GLU A 146 -9.61 -1.68 12.57
CA GLU A 146 -8.28 -1.86 13.14
C GLU A 146 -7.84 -3.32 13.09
N TYR A 147 -6.58 -3.55 12.75
CA TYR A 147 -5.94 -4.87 12.76
C TYR A 147 -4.53 -4.72 13.32
N ASP A 148 -3.90 -5.79 13.79
CA ASP A 148 -2.45 -5.75 13.96
C ASP A 148 -1.72 -5.93 12.61
N ASN A 149 -0.44 -5.55 12.55
CA ASN A 149 0.33 -5.63 11.30
C ASN A 149 0.45 -7.04 10.72
N ALA A 150 0.54 -8.08 11.57
CA ALA A 150 0.60 -9.46 11.08
C ALA A 150 -0.75 -9.87 10.47
N SER A 151 -1.86 -9.47 11.09
CA SER A 151 -3.21 -9.65 10.55
C SER A 151 -3.35 -9.01 9.17
N MET A 152 -2.89 -7.77 8.97
CA MET A 152 -2.91 -7.12 7.65
C MET A 152 -2.14 -7.92 6.58
N ALA A 153 -0.90 -8.34 6.90
CA ALA A 153 -0.11 -9.18 6.00
C ALA A 153 -0.82 -10.51 5.68
N TRP A 154 -1.46 -11.13 6.67
CA TRP A 154 -2.18 -12.39 6.51
C TRP A 154 -3.49 -12.26 5.73
N ARG A 155 -4.15 -11.11 5.79
CA ARG A 155 -5.31 -10.81 4.94
C ARG A 155 -4.90 -10.69 3.46
N HIS A 156 -3.75 -10.11 3.15
CA HIS A 156 -3.18 -10.16 1.80
C HIS A 156 -2.80 -11.59 1.39
N LYS A 157 -2.21 -12.38 2.30
CA LYS A 157 -1.91 -13.80 2.07
C LYS A 157 -3.16 -14.61 1.75
N ALA A 158 -4.28 -14.36 2.44
CA ALA A 158 -5.56 -15.01 2.17
C ALA A 158 -6.03 -14.74 0.74
N ALA A 159 -5.94 -13.49 0.28
CA ALA A 159 -6.26 -13.14 -1.10
C ALA A 159 -5.33 -13.81 -2.12
N ALA A 160 -4.02 -13.83 -1.85
CA ALA A 160 -3.04 -14.51 -2.69
C ALA A 160 -3.27 -16.03 -2.79
N MET A 161 -3.84 -16.65 -1.75
CA MET A 161 -4.26 -18.06 -1.73
C MET A 161 -5.59 -18.31 -2.46
N GLY A 162 -6.33 -17.25 -2.82
CA GLY A 162 -7.64 -17.36 -3.46
C GLY A 162 -8.77 -17.78 -2.51
N ILE A 163 -8.63 -17.50 -1.21
CA ILE A 163 -9.62 -17.82 -0.17
C ILE A 163 -10.25 -16.53 0.41
N PRO A 164 -11.47 -16.61 1.00
CA PRO A 164 -12.17 -15.42 1.49
C PRO A 164 -11.69 -14.91 2.87
N PHE A 165 -11.02 -15.76 3.66
CA PHE A 165 -10.53 -15.43 4.99
C PHE A 165 -9.35 -16.32 5.38
N LEU A 166 -8.60 -15.94 6.42
CA LEU A 166 -7.58 -16.80 7.04
C LEU A 166 -7.86 -16.93 8.55
N PRO A 167 -7.80 -18.16 9.12
CA PRO A 167 -7.85 -18.35 10.56
C PRO A 167 -6.52 -17.99 11.22
N ILE A 168 -6.58 -17.24 12.31
CA ILE A 168 -5.44 -16.69 13.03
C ILE A 168 -5.69 -16.72 14.55
N ARG A 169 -4.62 -16.67 15.36
CA ARG A 169 -4.71 -16.66 16.84
C ARG A 169 -4.45 -15.29 17.46
N ASN A 170 -3.72 -14.42 16.77
CA ASN A 170 -3.50 -13.02 17.17
C ASN A 170 -4.83 -12.25 17.26
N MET A 171 -4.82 -11.11 17.94
CA MET A 171 -5.97 -10.24 18.28
C MET A 171 -6.94 -10.79 19.34
N MET A 172 -6.97 -12.09 19.65
CA MET A 172 -7.99 -12.71 20.53
C MET A 172 -8.06 -12.17 21.97
N GLY A 173 -7.01 -11.49 22.44
CA GLY A 173 -6.96 -10.82 23.74
C GLY A 173 -6.67 -9.32 23.67
N ALA A 174 -6.75 -8.70 22.48
CA ALA A 174 -6.47 -7.29 22.29
C ALA A 174 -7.72 -6.55 21.78
N ASP A 175 -7.86 -5.27 22.14
CA ASP A 175 -9.00 -4.45 21.73
C ASP A 175 -9.09 -4.27 20.20
N GLY A 176 -7.99 -4.50 19.47
CA GLY A 176 -7.98 -4.51 18.00
C GLY A 176 -9.04 -5.45 17.40
N PHE A 177 -9.34 -6.59 18.04
CA PHE A 177 -10.44 -7.46 17.58
C PHE A 177 -11.80 -6.73 17.57
N LYS A 178 -12.12 -6.00 18.65
CA LYS A 178 -13.39 -5.30 18.82
C LYS A 178 -13.61 -4.23 17.76
N HIS A 179 -12.54 -3.63 17.23
CA HIS A 179 -12.57 -2.59 16.21
C HIS A 179 -12.26 -3.12 14.80
N SER A 180 -12.11 -4.43 14.63
CA SER A 180 -11.88 -5.08 13.34
C SER A 180 -13.18 -5.58 12.70
N ALA A 181 -13.13 -5.99 11.44
CA ALA A 181 -14.23 -6.75 10.81
C ALA A 181 -14.04 -8.28 10.94
N ALA A 182 -13.20 -8.72 11.88
CA ALA A 182 -12.88 -10.12 12.09
C ALA A 182 -13.98 -10.83 12.89
N LYS A 183 -14.02 -12.16 12.80
CA LYS A 183 -15.01 -12.99 13.51
C LYS A 183 -14.31 -14.06 14.32
N LYS A 184 -14.71 -14.25 15.58
CA LYS A 184 -14.23 -15.33 16.43
C LYS A 184 -15.10 -16.56 16.18
N ILE A 185 -14.47 -17.72 16.01
CA ILE A 185 -15.14 -18.99 15.75
C ILE A 185 -14.64 -20.10 16.66
N ARG A 186 -15.43 -21.16 16.77
CA ARG A 186 -14.96 -22.46 17.28
C ARG A 186 -14.39 -23.29 16.14
N CYS A 187 -13.13 -23.71 16.26
CA CYS A 187 -12.46 -24.55 15.26
C CYS A 187 -13.16 -25.92 15.17
N PRO A 188 -13.66 -26.35 14.00
CA PRO A 188 -14.42 -27.59 13.89
C PRO A 188 -13.55 -28.86 13.98
N PHE A 189 -12.22 -28.71 14.04
CA PHE A 189 -11.27 -29.82 14.13
C PHE A 189 -10.72 -30.01 15.55
N THR A 190 -10.66 -28.94 16.35
CA THR A 190 -9.95 -28.93 17.63
C THR A 190 -10.76 -28.30 18.76
N ASP A 191 -11.96 -27.76 18.50
CA ASP A 191 -12.82 -27.02 19.43
C ASP A 191 -12.22 -25.75 20.06
N GLU A 192 -10.96 -25.44 19.74
CA GLU A 192 -10.23 -24.22 20.08
C GLU A 192 -10.87 -22.98 19.43
N GLU A 193 -10.81 -21.85 20.12
CA GLU A 193 -11.24 -20.57 19.55
C GLU A 193 -10.17 -20.00 18.61
N LEU A 194 -10.59 -19.52 17.43
CA LEU A 194 -9.74 -18.81 16.47
C LEU A 194 -10.44 -17.57 15.94
N ILE A 195 -9.66 -16.61 15.44
CA ILE A 195 -10.19 -15.44 14.71
C ILE A 195 -10.09 -15.70 13.21
N LEU A 196 -11.14 -15.35 12.48
CA LEU A 196 -11.16 -15.27 11.02
C LEU A 196 -11.00 -13.82 10.60
N VAL A 197 -9.92 -13.51 9.87
CA VAL A 197 -9.77 -12.20 9.22
C VAL A 197 -10.16 -12.27 7.75
N PRO A 198 -10.94 -11.30 7.24
CA PRO A 198 -11.37 -11.28 5.85
C PRO A 198 -10.20 -10.93 4.92
N ALA A 199 -10.11 -11.60 3.77
CA ALA A 199 -9.07 -11.37 2.78
C ALA A 199 -9.10 -9.94 2.22
N ILE A 200 -7.92 -9.40 1.87
CA ILE A 200 -7.80 -8.10 1.18
C ILE A 200 -7.71 -8.37 -0.31
N TYR A 201 -8.83 -8.32 -1.02
CA TYR A 201 -8.84 -8.19 -2.48
C TYR A 201 -8.94 -6.71 -2.82
N ALA A 202 -7.84 -6.12 -3.27
CA ALA A 202 -7.72 -4.72 -3.63
C ALA A 202 -8.10 -4.48 -5.10
N ASP A 203 -8.62 -3.29 -5.38
CA ASP A 203 -8.88 -2.82 -6.74
C ASP A 203 -7.57 -2.45 -7.44
N VAL A 204 -6.64 -1.84 -6.70
CA VAL A 204 -5.35 -1.39 -7.21
C VAL A 204 -4.24 -1.55 -6.17
N CYS A 205 -3.06 -1.93 -6.63
CA CYS A 205 -1.82 -1.94 -5.87
C CYS A 205 -0.74 -1.13 -6.58
N ILE A 206 0.05 -0.40 -5.82
CA ILE A 206 1.21 0.34 -6.33
C ILE A 206 2.43 -0.04 -5.52
N ILE A 207 3.50 -0.48 -6.18
CA ILE A 207 4.76 -0.90 -5.53
C ILE A 207 5.93 -0.23 -6.23
N HIS A 208 6.90 0.23 -5.44
CA HIS A 208 8.17 0.76 -5.94
C HIS A 208 9.28 -0.28 -5.80
N VAL A 209 10.02 -0.54 -6.88
CA VAL A 209 10.99 -1.65 -6.98
C VAL A 209 12.32 -1.18 -7.56
N HIS A 210 13.41 -1.88 -7.22
CA HIS A 210 14.76 -1.56 -7.69
C HIS A 210 14.88 -1.65 -9.21
N ARG A 211 14.36 -2.74 -9.78
CA ARG A 211 14.42 -2.93 -11.23
C ARG A 211 13.28 -3.80 -11.73
N CYS A 212 12.92 -3.56 -12.98
CA CYS A 212 11.85 -4.26 -13.66
C CYS A 212 12.15 -4.33 -15.17
N ASP A 213 11.67 -5.34 -15.88
CA ASP A 213 11.65 -5.27 -17.34
C ASP A 213 10.39 -4.54 -17.87
N ILE A 214 10.30 -4.41 -19.19
CA ILE A 214 9.17 -3.76 -19.87
C ILE A 214 7.84 -4.50 -19.69
N TYR A 215 7.88 -5.78 -19.31
CA TYR A 215 6.70 -6.63 -19.13
C TYR A 215 6.17 -6.59 -17.69
N GLY A 216 6.98 -6.14 -16.72
CA GLY A 216 6.61 -6.10 -15.32
C GLY A 216 7.26 -7.18 -14.45
N ASN A 217 8.26 -7.93 -14.93
CA ASN A 217 9.01 -8.83 -14.07
C ASN A 217 9.91 -8.02 -13.14
N ALA A 218 9.52 -7.90 -11.88
CA ALA A 218 10.17 -7.01 -10.93
C ALA A 218 11.05 -7.74 -9.92
N GLN A 219 12.20 -7.13 -9.64
CA GLN A 219 13.17 -7.57 -8.64
C GLN A 219 13.30 -6.49 -7.57
N ILE A 220 13.27 -6.94 -6.31
CA ILE A 220 13.34 -6.08 -5.13
C ILE A 220 14.52 -6.53 -4.28
N GLU A 221 15.34 -5.58 -3.87
CA GLU A 221 16.47 -5.81 -2.97
C GLU A 221 16.12 -5.35 -1.54
N GLY A 222 16.72 -6.00 -0.54
CA GLY A 222 16.45 -5.71 0.87
C GLY A 222 15.10 -6.25 1.38
N ALA A 223 14.49 -5.55 2.33
CA ALA A 223 13.29 -6.01 3.01
C ALA A 223 12.06 -6.00 2.07
N LEU A 224 11.45 -7.18 1.93
CA LEU A 224 10.29 -7.39 1.03
C LEU A 224 8.98 -6.94 1.65
N ASN A 225 8.91 -6.93 2.99
CA ASN A 225 7.71 -6.59 3.76
C ASN A 225 6.48 -7.36 3.26
N GLU A 226 5.41 -6.65 2.90
CA GLU A 226 4.14 -7.23 2.45
C GLU A 226 3.99 -7.25 0.92
N ASP A 227 5.00 -6.80 0.17
CA ASP A 227 4.89 -6.51 -1.27
C ASP A 227 4.50 -7.74 -2.11
N ILE A 228 5.00 -8.92 -1.75
CA ILE A 228 4.63 -10.18 -2.43
C ILE A 228 3.15 -10.50 -2.19
N GLY A 229 2.63 -10.27 -0.97
CA GLY A 229 1.22 -10.47 -0.68
C GLY A 229 0.36 -9.47 -1.44
N LYS A 230 0.73 -8.19 -1.37
CA LYS A 230 0.01 -7.07 -1.99
C LYS A 230 -0.06 -7.17 -3.52
N SER A 231 1.06 -7.52 -4.17
CA SER A 231 1.10 -7.70 -5.63
C SER A 231 0.18 -8.82 -6.13
N LYS A 232 -0.06 -9.83 -5.30
CA LYS A 232 -0.94 -10.97 -5.60
C LYS A 232 -2.38 -10.77 -5.19
N SER A 233 -2.69 -9.66 -4.50
CA SER A 233 -4.00 -9.42 -3.92
C SER A 233 -4.76 -8.27 -4.58
N ALA A 234 -4.30 -7.75 -5.72
CA ALA A 234 -4.91 -6.61 -6.39
C ALA A 234 -5.27 -6.89 -7.85
N LYS A 235 -6.43 -6.41 -8.29
CA LYS A 235 -6.88 -6.56 -9.69
C LYS A 235 -5.92 -5.84 -10.63
N ARG A 236 -5.50 -4.63 -10.25
CA ARG A 236 -4.56 -3.80 -10.99
C ARG A 236 -3.28 -3.59 -10.19
N LEU A 237 -2.12 -3.69 -10.84
CA LEU A 237 -0.81 -3.48 -10.23
C LEU A 237 0.03 -2.55 -11.09
N ILE A 238 0.42 -1.43 -10.49
CA ILE A 238 1.36 -0.48 -11.06
C ILE A 238 2.72 -0.70 -10.39
N ILE A 239 3.75 -0.97 -11.19
CA ILE A 239 5.13 -0.98 -10.75
C ILE A 239 5.74 0.37 -11.10
N THR A 240 6.21 1.09 -10.08
CA THR A 240 7.18 2.19 -10.26
C THR A 240 8.57 1.64 -10.02
N THR A 241 9.58 2.06 -10.79
CA THR A 241 10.91 1.48 -10.67
C THR A 241 12.03 2.47 -10.89
N GLU A 242 13.13 2.25 -10.17
CA GLU A 242 14.39 2.98 -10.32
C GLU A 242 15.07 2.70 -11.65
N ASN A 243 14.94 1.48 -12.18
CA ASN A 243 15.57 1.13 -13.45
C ASN A 243 14.75 0.13 -14.26
N ILE A 244 14.68 0.35 -15.57
CA ILE A 244 14.18 -0.66 -16.51
C ILE A 244 15.37 -1.39 -17.13
N ILE A 245 15.44 -2.71 -16.93
CA ILE A 245 16.50 -3.56 -17.48
C ILE A 245 15.97 -4.49 -18.56
N ASP A 246 16.88 -5.05 -19.36
CA ASP A 246 16.52 -6.03 -20.38
C ASP A 246 15.92 -7.30 -19.75
N THR A 247 15.00 -7.94 -20.45
CA THR A 247 14.39 -9.20 -20.00
C THR A 247 15.45 -10.31 -19.89
N ASP A 248 16.47 -10.30 -20.74
CA ASP A 248 17.56 -11.28 -20.66
C ASP A 248 18.37 -11.10 -19.36
N GLU A 249 18.56 -9.86 -18.88
CA GLU A 249 19.19 -9.62 -17.57
C GLU A 249 18.34 -10.13 -16.40
N ILE A 250 17.02 -9.93 -16.45
CA ILE A 250 16.08 -10.53 -15.47
C ILE A 250 16.22 -12.06 -15.46
N ARG A 251 16.36 -12.68 -16.63
CA ARG A 251 16.47 -14.12 -16.80
C ARG A 251 17.80 -14.72 -16.34
N LEU A 252 18.85 -13.92 -16.21
CA LEU A 252 20.13 -14.36 -15.62
C LEU A 252 20.03 -14.58 -14.11
N ALA A 253 19.08 -13.94 -13.43
CA ALA A 253 18.84 -14.09 -11.99
C ALA A 253 17.35 -14.31 -11.69
N PRO A 254 16.74 -15.41 -12.17
CA PRO A 254 15.30 -15.61 -12.13
C PRO A 254 14.77 -15.83 -10.69
N ASP A 255 15.61 -16.28 -9.77
CA ASP A 255 15.32 -16.41 -8.33
C ASP A 255 15.07 -15.06 -7.64
N ARG A 256 15.58 -13.97 -8.22
CA ARG A 256 15.36 -12.59 -7.73
C ARG A 256 14.06 -11.98 -8.24
N THR A 257 13.34 -12.62 -9.16
CA THR A 257 12.07 -12.14 -9.70
C THR A 257 10.91 -12.48 -8.76
N LEU A 258 10.54 -11.52 -7.93
CA LEU A 258 9.56 -11.71 -6.85
C LEU A 258 8.13 -11.40 -7.29
N ILE A 259 7.96 -10.49 -8.26
CA ILE A 259 6.67 -10.14 -8.83
C ILE A 259 6.72 -10.45 -10.33
N PRO A 260 6.06 -11.54 -10.76
CA PRO A 260 5.96 -11.89 -12.17
C PRO A 260 5.10 -10.92 -12.99
N CYS A 261 5.46 -10.72 -14.25
CA CYS A 261 4.78 -9.83 -15.20
C CYS A 261 3.26 -10.04 -15.31
N PHE A 262 2.74 -11.25 -15.14
CA PHE A 262 1.30 -11.52 -15.26
C PHE A 262 0.45 -10.88 -14.16
N TYR A 263 1.06 -10.43 -13.05
CA TYR A 263 0.38 -9.59 -12.07
C TYR A 263 0.40 -8.11 -12.42
N VAL A 264 1.24 -7.64 -13.34
CA VAL A 264 1.50 -6.21 -13.58
C VAL A 264 0.68 -5.69 -14.76
N ASP A 265 0.13 -4.48 -14.63
CA ASP A 265 -0.59 -3.76 -15.70
C ASP A 265 0.17 -2.55 -16.24
N ALA A 266 1.06 -1.95 -15.44
CA ALA A 266 1.85 -0.78 -15.82
C ALA A 266 3.24 -0.81 -15.20
N VAL A 267 4.24 -0.40 -15.98
CA VAL A 267 5.62 -0.18 -15.54
C VAL A 267 5.97 1.29 -15.76
N VAL A 268 6.40 1.97 -14.71
CA VAL A 268 6.74 3.39 -14.72
C VAL A 268 8.18 3.55 -14.28
N HIS A 269 9.04 3.99 -15.20
CA HIS A 269 10.42 4.35 -14.87
C HIS A 269 10.45 5.73 -14.21
N ILE A 270 10.81 5.79 -12.94
CA ILE A 270 10.85 7.01 -12.16
C ILE A 270 11.93 6.91 -11.07
N PRO A 271 13.20 7.16 -11.45
CA PRO A 271 14.31 7.18 -10.49
C PRO A 271 14.06 8.15 -9.36
N TYR A 272 14.56 7.81 -8.17
CA TYR A 272 14.27 8.45 -6.89
C TYR A 272 12.78 8.50 -6.54
N GLY A 273 11.99 7.57 -7.07
CA GLY A 273 10.53 7.57 -6.99
C GLY A 273 9.98 7.38 -5.57
N THR A 274 10.86 7.07 -4.62
CA THR A 274 10.54 6.93 -3.19
C THR A 274 10.90 8.15 -2.37
N HIS A 275 11.63 9.14 -2.89
CA HIS A 275 11.98 10.36 -2.15
C HIS A 275 10.71 11.00 -1.56
N PRO A 276 10.71 11.44 -0.28
CA PRO A 276 11.85 11.58 0.64
C PRO A 276 12.23 10.32 1.43
N THR A 277 11.60 9.18 1.13
CA THR A 277 11.80 7.92 1.84
C THR A 277 12.97 7.12 1.25
N ASN A 278 13.52 6.20 2.05
CA ASN A 278 14.67 5.38 1.67
C ASN A 278 14.35 4.41 0.53
N MET A 279 15.31 4.25 -0.36
CA MET A 279 15.40 3.13 -1.30
C MET A 279 16.63 2.31 -0.92
N PRO A 280 16.45 1.15 -0.25
CA PRO A 280 17.55 0.37 0.32
C PRO A 280 18.62 0.06 -0.72
N GLY A 281 19.88 0.36 -0.38
CA GLY A 281 21.04 0.15 -1.24
C GLY A 281 21.19 1.15 -2.37
N MET A 282 20.33 2.18 -2.47
CA MET A 282 20.42 3.23 -3.49
C MET A 282 20.54 4.63 -2.88
N TYR A 283 19.60 5.05 -2.03
CA TYR A 283 19.64 6.38 -1.40
C TYR A 283 18.89 6.43 -0.06
N TYR A 284 19.40 7.25 0.87
CA TYR A 284 18.93 7.34 2.26
C TYR A 284 17.65 8.18 2.39
N VAL A 285 17.02 8.14 3.58
CA VAL A 285 15.88 9.02 3.90
C VAL A 285 16.33 10.48 3.90
N ASP A 286 15.57 11.36 3.26
CA ASP A 286 15.78 12.80 3.33
C ASP A 286 15.21 13.37 4.64
N ILE A 287 16.03 13.30 5.69
CA ILE A 287 15.68 13.75 7.04
C ILE A 287 15.26 15.22 7.07
N ASP A 288 15.89 16.07 6.25
CA ASP A 288 15.60 17.51 6.24
C ASP A 288 14.21 17.78 5.66
N HIS A 289 13.87 17.11 4.56
CA HIS A 289 12.53 17.21 3.97
C HIS A 289 11.45 16.65 4.91
N MET A 290 11.74 15.53 5.60
CA MET A 290 10.83 14.99 6.62
C MET A 290 10.59 15.97 7.78
N LYS A 291 11.63 16.67 8.23
CA LYS A 291 11.50 17.72 9.26
C LYS A 291 10.69 18.91 8.75
N GLU A 292 10.88 19.32 7.50
CA GLU A 292 10.09 20.40 6.88
C GLU A 292 8.61 20.04 6.86
N TYR A 293 8.26 18.82 6.45
CA TYR A 293 6.88 18.34 6.49
C TYR A 293 6.29 18.32 7.92
N VAL A 294 7.03 17.78 8.89
CA VAL A 294 6.54 17.75 10.28
C VAL A 294 6.38 19.15 10.86
N ALA A 295 7.22 20.10 10.45
CA ALA A 295 7.07 21.51 10.82
C ALA A 295 5.82 22.14 10.18
N SER A 296 5.55 21.85 8.90
CA SER A 296 4.36 22.37 8.20
C SER A 296 3.06 21.79 8.74
N ALA A 297 3.06 20.53 9.19
CA ALA A 297 1.90 19.86 9.77
C ALA A 297 1.52 20.32 11.19
N ARG A 298 1.96 21.50 11.63
CA ARG A 298 1.57 22.12 12.92
C ARG A 298 0.30 22.95 12.80
N ASP A 299 0.08 23.60 11.66
CA ASP A 299 -1.09 24.41 11.36
C ASP A 299 -1.58 24.18 9.93
N GLN A 300 -2.82 24.58 9.65
CA GLN A 300 -3.48 24.26 8.38
C GLN A 300 -2.87 25.04 7.21
N SER A 301 -2.58 26.33 7.40
CA SER A 301 -2.00 27.20 6.38
C SER A 301 -0.61 26.74 5.94
N SER A 302 0.29 26.46 6.88
CA SER A 302 1.63 25.97 6.57
C SER A 302 1.59 24.63 5.83
N LEU A 303 0.65 23.76 6.20
CA LEU A 303 0.45 22.50 5.51
C LEU A 303 -0.05 22.70 4.07
N GLU A 304 -0.99 23.62 3.84
CA GLU A 304 -1.45 23.98 2.50
C GLU A 304 -0.31 24.56 1.64
N GLU A 305 0.50 25.47 2.19
CA GLU A 305 1.69 26.00 1.54
C GLU A 305 2.69 24.89 1.17
N TYR A 306 2.84 23.87 2.02
CA TYR A 306 3.66 22.70 1.74
C TYR A 306 3.16 21.92 0.52
N TYR A 307 1.84 21.67 0.44
CA TYR A 307 1.25 21.00 -0.73
C TYR A 307 1.38 21.85 -1.99
N ASP A 308 1.17 23.15 -1.90
CA ASP A 308 1.36 24.06 -3.04
C ASP A 308 2.81 24.09 -3.50
N LYS A 309 3.77 24.10 -2.57
CA LYS A 309 5.20 24.11 -2.90
C LYS A 309 5.67 22.83 -3.59
N TYR A 310 5.25 21.66 -3.12
CA TYR A 310 5.85 20.38 -3.50
C TYR A 310 4.95 19.46 -4.34
N ILE A 311 3.65 19.73 -4.36
CA ILE A 311 2.69 18.98 -5.17
C ILE A 311 2.05 19.92 -6.18
N PHE A 312 1.14 20.81 -5.80
CA PHE A 312 0.31 21.53 -6.77
C PHE A 312 1.07 22.56 -7.63
N GLY A 313 2.12 23.17 -7.10
CA GLY A 313 2.93 24.19 -7.77
C GLY A 313 4.10 23.66 -8.61
N VAL A 314 4.28 22.34 -8.70
CA VAL A 314 5.21 21.69 -9.61
C VAL A 314 4.44 20.89 -10.66
N LYS A 315 4.96 20.77 -11.88
CA LYS A 315 4.29 20.07 -12.99
C LYS A 315 4.21 18.57 -12.76
N ASP A 316 5.30 17.97 -12.32
CA ASP A 316 5.47 16.53 -12.16
C ASP A 316 6.47 16.21 -11.02
N PHE A 317 6.72 14.92 -10.80
CA PHE A 317 7.62 14.48 -9.73
C PHE A 317 9.09 14.83 -10.03
N GLY A 318 9.49 14.97 -11.29
CA GLY A 318 10.84 15.41 -11.65
C GLY A 318 11.09 16.85 -11.22
N GLU A 319 10.12 17.74 -11.45
CA GLU A 319 10.20 19.12 -10.96
C GLU A 319 10.15 19.21 -9.43
N TYR A 320 9.43 18.30 -8.76
CA TYR A 320 9.53 18.14 -7.30
C TYR A 320 10.96 17.81 -6.85
N LEU A 321 11.62 16.85 -7.51
CA LEU A 321 13.00 16.47 -7.19
C LEU A 321 13.98 17.64 -7.39
N GLU A 322 13.82 18.43 -8.44
CA GLU A 322 14.60 19.66 -8.63
C GLU A 322 14.34 20.69 -7.51
N LYS A 323 13.07 20.81 -7.07
CA LYS A 323 12.66 21.74 -6.01
C LYS A 323 13.25 21.41 -4.64
N VAL A 324 13.46 20.13 -4.33
CA VAL A 324 14.05 19.68 -3.05
C VAL A 324 15.58 19.73 -3.04
N GLY A 325 16.20 20.24 -4.10
CA GLY A 325 17.67 20.43 -4.21
C GLY A 325 18.31 19.68 -5.38
N GLY A 326 17.50 19.00 -6.21
CA GLY A 326 17.92 18.39 -7.46
C GLY A 326 19.08 17.42 -7.30
N LYS A 327 19.93 17.37 -8.33
CA LYS A 327 21.03 16.40 -8.42
C LYS A 327 22.00 16.44 -7.23
N GLU A 328 22.27 17.62 -6.67
CA GLU A 328 23.19 17.76 -5.53
C GLU A 328 22.62 17.07 -4.29
N LYS A 329 21.36 17.35 -3.95
CA LYS A 329 20.69 16.71 -2.82
C LYS A 329 20.57 15.20 -3.03
N LEU A 330 20.16 14.76 -4.22
CA LEU A 330 20.01 13.34 -4.51
C LEU A 330 21.34 12.59 -4.41
N ARG A 331 22.44 13.18 -4.92
CA ARG A 331 23.77 12.59 -4.80
C ARG A 331 24.23 12.50 -3.34
N TYR A 332 23.94 13.52 -2.54
CA TYR A 332 24.21 13.48 -1.10
C TYR A 332 23.46 12.33 -0.42
N LEU A 333 22.19 12.08 -0.77
CA LEU A 333 21.41 10.96 -0.20
C LEU A 333 21.96 9.59 -0.62
N GLU A 334 22.48 9.43 -1.84
CA GLU A 334 23.22 8.22 -2.26
C GLU A 334 24.50 8.04 -1.44
N ASP A 335 25.28 9.10 -1.29
CA ASP A 335 26.52 9.06 -0.54
C ASP A 335 26.26 8.76 0.94
N LEU A 336 25.13 9.24 1.51
CA LEU A 336 24.69 8.85 2.86
C LEU A 336 24.37 7.35 2.95
N GLU A 337 23.59 6.80 2.03
CA GLU A 337 23.23 5.37 2.00
C GLU A 337 24.47 4.48 1.95
N HIS A 338 25.51 4.94 1.24
CA HIS A 338 26.76 4.23 1.07
C HIS A 338 27.86 4.62 2.07
N LEU A 339 27.54 5.39 3.10
CA LEU A 339 28.47 5.83 4.15
C LEU A 339 29.72 6.58 3.59
N ARG A 340 29.51 7.38 2.54
CA ARG A 340 30.54 8.19 1.87
C ARG A 340 30.57 9.64 2.34
N VAL A 341 29.59 10.07 3.11
CA VAL A 341 29.58 11.39 3.77
C VAL A 341 30.51 11.35 4.98
N ARG A 342 31.42 12.32 5.06
CA ARG A 342 32.41 12.44 6.15
C ARG A 342 31.96 13.36 7.25
#